data_AF-X0PIE7-F1
#
_entry.id   AF-X0PIE7-F1
#
_cell.length_a   1.000
_cell.length_b   1.000
_cell.length_c   1.000
_cell.angle_alpha   90.00
_cell.angle_beta   90.00
_cell.angle_gamma   90.00
#
_symmetry.space_group_name_H-M   'P 1'
#
loop_
_entity.id
_entity.type
_entity.pdbx_description
1 polymer ?
#
loop_
_entity_poly.entity_id
_entity_poly.type
_entity_poly.pdbx_seq_one_letter_code
_entity_poly.pdbx_strand_id
1 'polypeptide(L)'
;MSQEKTKSCVMCGKRIPAYANFCPYCGAKQPWLSESEDNHSRMQRVVEWRDTPLGRLTMLAVGFLIIVAFASSCRLQDGPGHKTVGRELNQYLFNAQEKTPFGKKPKIKVDKNKGVSIKISNSSKAVKKLKAGKPATWNRFVARVKRRSNSFKHVYANQLYSKIKVTARDDKNKLLLKVDQGKIKYNIADKYH
;
A
#
# COMPACT_ATOMS: atom_id res chain seq x y z
N MET A 1 -62.12 -7.10 -23.99
CA MET A 1 -60.88 -7.93 -23.94
C MET A 1 -59.72 -7.04 -24.37
N SER A 2 -58.74 -6.79 -23.50
CA SER A 2 -57.65 -5.85 -23.77
C SER A 2 -56.61 -6.50 -24.68
N GLN A 3 -56.30 -5.89 -25.83
CA GLN A 3 -55.27 -6.40 -26.74
C GLN A 3 -53.88 -6.20 -26.09
N GLU A 4 -53.20 -7.29 -25.75
CA GLU A 4 -51.84 -7.23 -25.21
C GLU A 4 -50.86 -6.73 -26.28
N LYS A 5 -50.31 -5.52 -26.09
CA LYS A 5 -49.28 -4.95 -26.96
C LYS A 5 -48.02 -5.84 -26.91
N THR A 6 -47.46 -6.16 -28.09
CA THR A 6 -46.22 -6.95 -28.22
C THR A 6 -45.12 -6.13 -28.89
N LYS A 7 -43.85 -6.47 -28.64
CA LYS A 7 -42.65 -5.91 -29.27
C LYS A 7 -41.75 -7.03 -29.80
N SER A 8 -40.87 -6.74 -30.76
CA SER A 8 -39.86 -7.71 -31.22
C SER A 8 -38.59 -7.59 -30.39
N CYS A 9 -37.96 -8.73 -30.08
CA CYS A 9 -36.69 -8.74 -29.37
C CYS A 9 -35.56 -8.17 -30.24
N VAL A 10 -34.82 -7.19 -29.72
CA VAL A 10 -33.71 -6.54 -30.44
C VAL A 10 -32.54 -7.48 -30.79
N MET A 11 -32.45 -8.65 -30.13
CA MET A 11 -31.36 -9.62 -30.38
C MET A 11 -31.79 -10.81 -31.23
N CYS A 12 -32.92 -11.44 -30.92
CA CYS A 12 -33.34 -12.69 -31.59
C CYS A 12 -34.56 -12.53 -32.52
N GLY A 13 -35.15 -11.34 -32.61
CA GLY A 13 -36.28 -11.04 -33.50
C GLY A 13 -37.63 -11.66 -33.12
N LYS A 14 -37.68 -12.51 -32.08
CA LYS A 14 -38.93 -13.13 -31.62
C LYS A 14 -39.86 -12.09 -30.98
N ARG A 15 -41.17 -12.23 -31.19
CA ARG A 15 -42.19 -11.37 -30.55
C ARG A 15 -42.33 -11.73 -29.08
N ILE A 16 -42.39 -10.70 -28.24
CA ILE A 16 -42.48 -10.76 -26.78
C ILE A 16 -43.48 -9.69 -26.29
N PRO A 17 -44.01 -9.79 -25.07
CA PRO A 17 -44.89 -8.76 -24.52
C PRO A 17 -44.19 -7.40 -24.42
N ALA A 18 -44.89 -6.29 -24.68
CA ALA A 18 -44.29 -4.94 -24.71
C ALA A 18 -43.67 -4.54 -23.35
N TYR A 19 -44.25 -5.01 -22.25
CA TYR A 19 -43.77 -4.78 -20.88
C TYR A 19 -42.55 -5.65 -20.49
N ALA A 20 -42.17 -6.64 -21.30
CA ALA A 20 -41.10 -7.55 -20.96
C ALA A 20 -39.74 -6.84 -20.94
N ASN A 21 -39.05 -6.89 -19.80
CA ASN A 21 -37.72 -6.29 -19.59
C ASN A 21 -36.58 -7.15 -20.12
N PHE A 22 -36.82 -8.45 -20.25
CA PHE A 22 -35.86 -9.41 -20.75
C PHE A 22 -36.58 -10.36 -21.70
N CYS A 23 -35.90 -10.76 -22.78
CA CYS A 23 -36.45 -11.73 -23.71
C CYS A 23 -36.44 -13.14 -23.07
N PRO A 24 -37.58 -13.84 -22.95
CA PRO A 24 -37.62 -15.18 -22.38
C PRO A 24 -36.89 -16.23 -23.22
N TYR A 25 -36.65 -15.94 -24.51
CA TYR A 25 -36.01 -16.88 -25.43
C TYR A 25 -34.48 -16.74 -25.49
N CYS A 26 -33.93 -15.55 -25.28
CA CYS A 26 -32.48 -15.31 -25.40
C CYS A 26 -31.86 -14.57 -24.21
N GLY A 27 -32.65 -14.19 -23.20
CA GLY A 27 -32.18 -13.50 -22.00
C GLY A 27 -31.80 -12.02 -22.20
N ALA A 28 -31.80 -11.52 -23.44
CA ALA A 28 -31.38 -10.14 -23.72
C ALA A 28 -32.32 -9.11 -23.09
N LYS A 29 -31.75 -8.11 -22.41
CA LYS A 29 -32.47 -6.96 -21.87
C LYS A 29 -33.13 -6.16 -23.00
N GLN A 30 -34.38 -5.75 -22.80
CA GLN A 30 -35.17 -5.04 -23.80
C GLN A 30 -35.36 -3.58 -23.38
N PRO A 31 -35.30 -2.64 -24.32
CA PRO A 31 -35.66 -1.26 -24.04
C PRO A 31 -37.15 -1.16 -23.71
N TRP A 32 -37.48 -0.23 -22.81
CA TRP A 32 -38.86 0.13 -22.51
C TRP A 32 -39.41 0.95 -23.66
N LEU A 33 -40.61 0.62 -24.14
CA LEU A 33 -41.34 1.51 -25.06
C LEU A 33 -41.88 2.66 -24.20
N SER A 34 -41.12 3.75 -24.10
CA SER A 34 -41.59 4.99 -23.49
C SER A 34 -42.53 5.69 -24.46
N GLU A 35 -43.75 5.93 -24.02
CA GLU A 35 -44.70 6.82 -24.68
C GLU A 35 -44.24 8.28 -24.51
N SER A 36 -44.33 9.04 -25.61
CA SER A 36 -44.11 10.49 -25.79
C SER A 36 -42.68 11.07 -25.64
N GLU A 37 -42.27 11.66 -26.76
CA GLU A 37 -41.13 12.55 -26.98
C GLU A 37 -41.28 13.86 -26.21
N ASP A 38 -40.38 14.18 -25.28
CA ASP A 38 -40.26 15.57 -24.77
C ASP A 38 -38.86 15.90 -24.20
N ASN A 39 -37.80 15.47 -24.88
CA ASN A 39 -36.42 15.77 -24.42
C ASN A 39 -35.38 15.89 -25.55
N HIS A 40 -35.77 16.40 -26.73
CA HIS A 40 -34.91 16.36 -27.93
C HIS A 40 -34.04 17.61 -28.16
N SER A 41 -34.38 18.78 -27.59
CA SER A 41 -33.68 20.04 -27.89
C SER A 41 -32.30 20.19 -27.22
N ARG A 42 -32.09 19.54 -26.08
CA ARG A 42 -30.85 19.66 -25.30
C ARG A 42 -29.73 18.76 -25.81
N MET A 43 -30.08 17.63 -26.44
CA MET A 43 -29.12 16.66 -27.00
C MET A 43 -28.56 17.12 -28.35
N GLN A 44 -29.38 17.69 -29.24
CA GLN A 44 -28.91 18.20 -30.55
C GLN A 44 -27.83 19.28 -30.39
N ARG A 45 -28.01 20.22 -29.46
CA ARG A 45 -27.06 21.31 -29.19
C ARG A 45 -25.71 20.80 -28.65
N VAL A 46 -25.70 19.67 -27.94
CA VAL A 46 -24.47 19.05 -27.41
C VAL A 46 -23.69 18.31 -28.51
N VAL A 47 -24.39 17.72 -29.48
CA VAL A 47 -23.78 17.03 -30.63
C VAL A 47 -23.12 18.05 -31.57
N GLU A 48 -23.84 19.12 -31.94
CA GLU A 48 -23.31 20.16 -32.84
C GLU A 48 -22.09 20.88 -32.25
N TRP A 49 -22.09 21.17 -30.94
CA TRP A 49 -20.95 21.82 -30.29
C TRP A 49 -19.71 20.92 -30.25
N ARG A 50 -19.89 19.61 -30.05
CA ARG A 50 -18.79 18.61 -30.00
C ARG A 50 -18.04 18.51 -31.33
N ASP A 51 -18.72 18.73 -32.46
CA ASP A 51 -18.11 18.63 -33.79
C ASP A 51 -17.28 19.86 -34.20
N THR A 52 -17.40 20.97 -33.46
CA THR A 52 -16.52 22.13 -33.65
C THR A 52 -15.09 21.84 -33.15
N PRO A 53 -14.05 22.45 -33.76
CA PRO A 53 -12.66 22.27 -33.32
C PRO A 53 -12.45 22.66 -31.85
N LEU A 54 -13.17 23.67 -31.37
CA LEU A 54 -13.13 24.10 -29.97
C LEU A 54 -13.79 23.07 -29.04
N GLY A 55 -14.91 22.48 -29.45
CA GLY A 55 -15.59 21.40 -28.72
C GLY A 55 -14.73 20.15 -28.58
N ARG A 56 -13.98 19.77 -29.62
CA ARG A 56 -13.04 18.63 -29.55
C ARG A 56 -11.88 18.90 -28.59
N LEU A 57 -11.28 20.09 -28.64
CA LEU A 57 -10.19 20.48 -27.74
C LEU A 57 -10.64 20.54 -26.28
N THR A 58 -11.84 21.09 -26.02
CA THR A 58 -12.39 21.14 -24.65
C THR A 58 -12.65 19.74 -24.09
N MET A 59 -13.15 18.81 -24.92
CA MET A 59 -13.34 17.41 -24.52
C MET A 59 -12.02 16.72 -24.16
N LEU A 60 -10.98 16.93 -24.96
CA LEU A 60 -9.64 16.41 -24.68
C LEU A 60 -9.05 17.02 -23.40
N ALA A 61 -9.23 18.32 -23.19
CA ALA A 61 -8.77 19.01 -21.98
C ALA A 61 -9.49 18.49 -20.72
N VAL A 62 -10.81 18.29 -20.78
CA VAL A 62 -11.60 17.71 -19.68
C VAL A 62 -11.17 16.27 -19.41
N GLY A 63 -11.00 15.44 -20.45
CA GLY A 63 -10.50 14.08 -20.31
C GLY A 63 -9.12 14.03 -19.66
N PHE A 64 -8.20 14.91 -20.10
CA PHE A 64 -6.87 15.05 -19.50
C PHE A 64 -6.94 15.49 -18.03
N LEU A 65 -7.81 16.46 -17.69
CA LEU A 65 -8.01 16.89 -16.30
C LEU A 65 -8.54 15.77 -15.41
N ILE A 66 -9.45 14.92 -15.90
CA ILE A 66 -9.93 13.74 -15.17
C ILE A 66 -8.77 12.75 -14.93
N ILE A 67 -7.94 12.50 -15.95
CA ILE A 67 -6.77 11.62 -15.81
C ILE A 67 -5.78 12.21 -14.79
N VAL A 68 -5.47 13.51 -14.86
CA VAL A 68 -4.60 14.19 -13.89
C VAL A 68 -5.18 14.16 -12.48
N ALA A 69 -6.49 14.37 -12.32
CA ALA A 69 -7.17 14.30 -11.03
C ALA A 69 -7.11 12.88 -10.44
N PHE A 70 -7.33 11.84 -11.24
CA PHE A 70 -7.17 10.44 -10.83
C PHE A 70 -5.70 10.10 -10.51
N ALA A 71 -4.76 10.50 -11.35
CA ALA A 71 -3.33 10.30 -11.12
C ALA A 71 -2.84 11.01 -9.84
N SER A 72 -3.35 12.21 -9.55
CA SER A 72 -3.01 12.96 -8.34
C SER A 72 -3.63 12.36 -7.07
N SER A 73 -4.78 11.69 -7.21
CA SER A 73 -5.48 10.99 -6.12
C SER A 73 -4.84 9.62 -5.84
N CYS A 74 -4.24 8.99 -6.85
CA CYS A 74 -3.35 7.85 -6.69
C CYS A 74 -1.93 8.32 -6.30
N ARG A 75 -1.77 8.85 -5.07
CA ARG A 75 -0.43 8.97 -4.46
C ARG A 75 0.10 7.56 -4.14
N LEU A 76 0.63 6.90 -5.17
CA LEU A 76 1.35 5.60 -5.17
C LEU A 76 2.65 5.62 -4.35
N GLN A 77 2.79 6.53 -3.38
CA GLN A 77 3.97 6.73 -2.55
C GLN A 77 3.81 6.20 -1.13
N ASP A 78 2.65 5.65 -0.76
CA ASP A 78 2.48 5.00 0.53
C ASP A 78 3.09 3.59 0.48
N GLY A 79 4.38 3.50 0.79
CA GLY A 79 5.03 2.24 1.13
C GLY A 79 4.33 1.53 2.30
N PRO A 80 4.72 0.28 2.64
CA PRO A 80 4.08 -0.51 3.68
C PRO A 80 3.93 0.30 4.97
N GLY A 81 2.73 0.26 5.55
CA GLY A 81 2.49 0.92 6.82
C GLY A 81 3.51 0.50 7.89
N HIS A 82 3.88 1.44 8.77
CA HIS A 82 4.84 1.22 9.86
C HIS A 82 4.62 -0.08 10.67
N LYS A 83 3.37 -0.53 10.86
CA LYS A 83 3.05 -1.82 11.51
C LYS A 83 3.60 -3.02 10.72
N THR A 84 3.44 -3.02 9.40
CA THR A 84 3.96 -4.06 8.50
C THR A 84 5.47 -4.11 8.53
N VAL A 85 6.13 -2.96 8.43
CA VAL A 85 7.60 -2.83 8.55
C VAL A 85 8.09 -3.41 9.88
N GLY A 86 7.38 -3.12 10.99
CA GLY A 86 7.71 -3.66 12.31
C GLY A 86 7.59 -5.18 12.40
N ARG A 87 6.54 -5.77 11.80
CA ARG A 87 6.32 -7.22 11.76
C ARG A 87 7.40 -7.93 10.96
N GLU A 88 7.70 -7.44 9.76
CA GLU A 88 8.75 -7.99 8.89
C GLU A 88 10.13 -7.93 9.57
N LEU A 89 10.46 -6.81 10.21
CA LEU A 89 11.71 -6.69 10.97
C LEU A 89 11.79 -7.69 12.11
N ASN A 90 10.68 -7.97 12.80
CA ASN A 90 10.66 -8.93 13.88
C ASN A 90 10.90 -10.35 13.36
N GLN A 91 10.26 -10.71 12.25
CA GLN A 91 10.48 -11.98 11.58
C GLN A 91 11.91 -12.11 11.07
N TYR A 92 12.45 -11.10 10.39
CA TYR A 92 13.80 -11.15 9.82
C TYR A 92 14.92 -11.19 10.89
N LEU A 93 14.79 -10.41 11.96
CA LEU A 93 15.83 -10.28 12.98
C LEU A 93 15.74 -11.38 14.06
N PHE A 94 14.53 -11.79 14.41
CA PHE A 94 14.26 -12.65 15.56
C PHE A 94 13.46 -13.91 15.22
N ASN A 95 13.13 -14.13 13.94
CA ASN A 95 12.31 -15.26 13.49
C ASN A 95 10.97 -15.36 14.23
N ALA A 96 10.43 -14.22 14.68
CA ALA A 96 9.23 -14.13 15.52
C ALA A 96 9.28 -14.97 16.82
N GLN A 97 10.46 -15.37 17.28
CA GLN A 97 10.62 -16.21 18.47
C GLN A 97 10.44 -15.42 19.76
N GLU A 98 9.77 -16.01 20.74
CA GLU A 98 9.63 -15.39 22.07
C GLU A 98 10.93 -15.45 22.88
N LYS A 99 11.76 -16.48 22.70
CA LYS A 99 13.05 -16.62 23.39
C LYS A 99 14.17 -16.50 22.38
N THR A 100 14.96 -15.44 22.50
CA THR A 100 16.07 -15.18 21.58
C THR A 100 17.38 -15.04 22.35
N PRO A 101 18.54 -15.13 21.68
CA PRO A 101 19.82 -14.76 22.28
C PRO A 101 19.87 -13.32 22.80
N PHE A 102 18.92 -12.46 22.39
CA PHE A 102 18.79 -11.05 22.76
C PHE A 102 17.75 -10.80 23.86
N GLY A 103 17.23 -11.86 24.48
CA GLY A 103 16.25 -11.82 25.58
C GLY A 103 14.86 -12.30 25.18
N LYS A 104 13.94 -12.26 26.14
CA LYS A 104 12.53 -12.62 25.93
C LYS A 104 11.78 -11.51 25.20
N LYS A 105 11.05 -11.87 24.15
CA LYS A 105 10.16 -11.03 23.32
C LYS A 105 10.80 -9.70 22.91
N PRO A 106 11.86 -9.66 22.08
CA PRO A 106 12.45 -8.41 21.59
C PRO A 106 11.37 -7.47 21.03
N LYS A 107 11.43 -6.18 21.36
CA LYS A 107 10.35 -5.24 21.00
C LYS A 107 10.83 -4.33 19.88
N ILE A 108 10.16 -4.39 18.74
CA ILE A 108 10.40 -3.47 17.62
C ILE A 108 9.25 -2.48 17.57
N LYS A 109 9.58 -1.18 17.55
CA LYS A 109 8.65 -0.08 17.30
C LYS A 109 9.09 0.64 16.04
N VAL A 110 8.16 0.89 15.13
CA VAL A 110 8.41 1.69 13.93
C VAL A 110 7.53 2.92 14.01
N ASP A 111 8.17 4.08 13.89
CA ASP A 111 7.56 5.39 13.98
C ASP A 111 7.88 6.15 12.69
N LYS A 112 6.89 6.82 12.11
CA LYS A 112 7.04 7.54 10.84
C LYS A 112 8.04 8.69 10.95
N ASN A 113 8.22 9.28 12.13
CA ASN A 113 9.04 10.47 12.36
C ASN A 113 10.35 10.13 13.07
N LYS A 114 10.39 9.01 13.81
CA LYS A 114 11.56 8.60 14.63
C LYS A 114 12.31 7.39 14.07
N GLY A 115 11.79 6.73 13.04
CA GLY A 115 12.38 5.54 12.43
C GLY A 115 12.11 4.26 13.24
N VAL A 116 13.06 3.34 13.24
CA VAL A 116 12.93 2.01 13.87
C VAL A 116 13.67 1.98 15.20
N SER A 117 12.97 1.61 16.27
CA SER A 117 13.53 1.37 17.59
C SER A 117 13.39 -0.10 17.98
N ILE A 118 14.53 -0.76 18.23
CA ILE A 118 14.61 -2.15 18.66
C ILE A 118 15.07 -2.18 20.12
N LYS A 119 14.30 -2.83 20.99
CA LYS A 119 14.63 -3.02 22.41
C LYS A 119 14.95 -4.47 22.70
N ILE A 120 16.18 -4.70 23.14
CA ILE A 120 16.71 -6.02 23.54
C ILE A 120 17.17 -5.97 25.01
N SER A 121 17.28 -7.12 25.66
CA SER A 121 17.73 -7.14 27.06
C SER A 121 19.24 -6.94 27.19
N ASN A 122 19.67 -6.09 28.13
CA ASN A 122 21.10 -5.83 28.41
C ASN A 122 21.76 -7.02 29.11
N SER A 123 20.97 -7.87 29.78
CA SER A 123 21.42 -9.12 30.41
C SER A 123 21.30 -10.33 29.49
N SER A 124 20.96 -10.12 28.21
CA SER A 124 20.81 -11.20 27.23
C SER A 124 22.12 -11.95 26.98
N LYS A 125 22.00 -13.21 26.55
CA LYS A 125 23.15 -14.09 26.24
C LYS A 125 24.08 -13.45 25.21
N ALA A 126 23.54 -12.78 24.19
CA ALA A 126 24.31 -12.10 23.16
C ALA A 126 25.13 -10.92 23.73
N VAL A 127 24.52 -10.07 24.56
CA VAL A 127 25.21 -8.91 25.16
C VAL A 127 26.24 -9.36 26.20
N LYS A 128 25.93 -10.38 27.00
CA LYS A 128 26.90 -10.98 27.95
C LYS A 128 28.11 -11.56 27.22
N LYS A 129 27.89 -12.34 26.16
CA LYS A 129 28.98 -12.90 25.34
C LYS A 129 29.83 -11.82 24.67
N LEU A 130 29.19 -10.75 24.19
CA LEU A 130 29.91 -9.60 23.63
C LEU A 130 30.89 -8.99 24.64
N LYS A 131 30.43 -8.71 25.86
CA LYS A 131 31.27 -8.16 26.94
C LYS A 131 32.41 -9.10 27.34
N ALA A 132 32.22 -10.40 27.17
CA ALA A 132 33.20 -11.43 27.44
C ALA A 132 34.13 -11.73 26.24
N GLY A 133 34.22 -10.83 25.25
CA GLY A 133 35.10 -10.97 24.09
C GLY A 133 34.64 -12.01 23.04
N LYS A 134 33.38 -12.46 23.10
CA LYS A 134 32.81 -13.45 22.16
C LYS A 134 31.71 -12.82 21.28
N PRO A 135 32.06 -11.92 20.33
CA PRO A 135 31.10 -11.06 19.64
C PRO A 135 30.30 -11.75 18.52
N ALA A 136 30.57 -13.01 18.17
CA ALA A 136 30.02 -13.67 16.97
C ALA A 136 28.49 -13.54 16.81
N THR A 137 27.73 -13.73 17.90
CA THR A 137 26.26 -13.59 17.88
C THR A 137 25.83 -12.14 17.66
N TRP A 138 26.56 -11.19 18.25
CA TRP A 138 26.33 -9.76 18.08
C TRP A 138 26.64 -9.31 16.66
N ASN A 139 27.81 -9.69 16.13
CA ASN A 139 28.25 -9.31 14.77
C ASN A 139 27.28 -9.81 13.70
N ARG A 140 26.76 -11.04 13.85
CA ARG A 140 25.72 -11.57 12.95
C ARG A 140 24.43 -10.75 13.00
N PHE A 141 24.05 -10.25 14.18
CA PHE A 141 22.91 -9.37 14.33
C PHE A 141 23.17 -7.99 13.70
N VAL A 142 24.33 -7.38 13.96
CA VAL A 142 24.76 -6.12 13.32
C VAL A 142 24.72 -6.24 11.79
N ALA A 143 25.25 -7.33 11.23
CA ALA A 143 25.24 -7.57 9.79
C ALA A 143 23.81 -7.68 9.22
N ARG A 144 22.87 -8.32 9.94
CA ARG A 144 21.46 -8.39 9.53
C ARG A 144 20.79 -7.03 9.60
N VAL A 145 20.99 -6.28 10.67
CA VAL A 145 20.47 -4.91 10.82
C VAL A 145 21.03 -3.99 9.73
N LYS A 146 22.33 -4.07 9.45
CA LYS A 146 23.00 -3.33 8.36
C LYS A 146 22.36 -3.61 7.01
N ARG A 147 22.22 -4.90 6.64
CA ARG A 147 21.59 -5.30 5.38
C ARG A 147 20.15 -4.79 5.26
N ARG A 148 19.36 -4.89 6.32
CA ARG A 148 17.95 -4.45 6.28
C ARG A 148 17.82 -2.92 6.24
N SER A 149 18.65 -2.21 6.99
CA SER A 149 18.75 -0.75 6.90
C SER A 149 19.12 -0.29 5.48
N ASN A 150 20.06 -1.00 4.83
CA ASN A 150 20.44 -0.72 3.45
C ASN A 150 19.31 -1.04 2.46
N SER A 151 18.54 -2.12 2.65
CA SER A 151 17.43 -2.45 1.75
C SER A 151 16.27 -1.44 1.82
N PHE A 152 16.19 -0.63 2.87
CA PHE A 152 15.19 0.45 2.95
C PHE A 152 15.62 1.71 2.21
N LYS A 153 16.91 1.80 1.83
CA LYS A 153 17.43 2.84 0.95
C LYS A 153 16.71 2.69 -0.40
N HIS A 154 16.04 3.73 -0.85
CA HIS A 154 15.27 3.80 -2.12
C HIS A 154 13.99 2.94 -2.24
N VAL A 155 13.70 2.01 -1.32
CA VAL A 155 12.49 1.16 -1.41
C VAL A 155 11.25 1.81 -0.80
N TYR A 156 11.41 2.61 0.25
CA TYR A 156 10.28 3.28 0.91
C TYR A 156 10.32 4.78 0.70
N ALA A 157 9.16 5.39 0.47
CA ALA A 157 9.05 6.86 0.42
C ALA A 157 9.57 7.50 1.72
N ASN A 158 9.29 6.85 2.86
CA ASN A 158 9.85 7.28 4.14
C ASN A 158 11.22 6.66 4.41
N GLN A 159 12.27 7.42 4.07
CA GLN A 159 13.65 7.05 4.34
C GLN A 159 13.96 6.91 5.85
N LEU A 160 13.14 7.45 6.76
CA LEU A 160 13.38 7.30 8.21
C LEU A 160 13.31 5.84 8.67
N TYR A 161 12.66 4.95 7.92
CA TYR A 161 12.66 3.52 8.23
C TYR A 161 14.05 2.89 8.13
N SER A 162 14.98 3.45 7.35
CA SER A 162 16.38 3.01 7.34
C SER A 162 17.13 3.31 8.64
N LYS A 163 16.63 4.26 9.46
CA LYS A 163 17.24 4.63 10.74
C LYS A 163 16.84 3.60 11.79
N ILE A 164 17.76 2.69 12.11
CA ILE A 164 17.55 1.64 13.10
C ILE A 164 18.39 1.93 14.34
N LYS A 165 17.72 2.11 15.48
CA LYS A 165 18.32 2.30 16.81
C LYS A 165 18.03 1.09 17.68
N VAL A 166 19.07 0.46 18.21
CA VAL A 166 18.97 -0.64 19.17
C VAL A 166 19.36 -0.15 20.55
N THR A 167 18.44 -0.23 21.51
CA THR A 167 18.68 0.16 22.91
C THR A 167 18.47 -1.02 23.84
N ALA A 168 19.07 -0.93 25.03
CA ALA A 168 18.68 -1.82 26.11
C ALA A 168 17.22 -1.57 26.50
N ARG A 169 16.51 -2.64 26.85
CA ARG A 169 15.16 -2.59 27.42
C ARG A 169 15.20 -2.12 28.86
N ASP A 170 16.15 -2.68 29.60
CA ASP A 170 16.28 -2.56 31.05
C ASP A 170 17.00 -1.25 31.43
N ASP A 171 17.59 -0.57 30.45
CA ASP A 171 18.20 0.75 30.56
C ASP A 171 17.91 1.54 29.29
N LYS A 172 17.00 2.52 29.38
CA LYS A 172 16.52 3.28 28.22
C LYS A 172 17.59 4.18 27.61
N ASN A 173 18.61 4.56 28.38
CA ASN A 173 19.66 5.49 27.95
C ASN A 173 20.81 4.76 27.26
N LYS A 174 20.94 3.45 27.50
CA LYS A 174 22.00 2.65 26.89
C LYS A 174 21.73 2.32 25.42
N LEU A 175 22.37 3.10 24.55
CA LEU A 175 22.48 2.81 23.13
C LEU A 175 23.46 1.64 22.89
N LEU A 176 23.02 0.66 22.10
CA LEU A 176 23.80 -0.52 21.76
C LEU A 176 24.24 -0.54 20.29
N LEU A 177 23.37 -0.09 19.39
CA LEU A 177 23.67 -0.03 17.95
C LEU A 177 22.86 1.10 17.31
N LYS A 178 23.47 1.83 16.38
CA LYS A 178 22.81 2.79 15.51
C LYS A 178 23.25 2.55 14.07
N VAL A 179 22.30 2.31 13.18
CA VAL A 179 22.55 2.11 11.75
C VAL A 179 21.63 3.03 10.96
N ASP A 180 22.15 3.63 9.90
CA ASP A 180 21.36 4.45 8.98
C ASP A 180 21.80 4.20 7.54
N GLN A 181 20.85 3.83 6.67
CA GLN A 181 21.06 3.49 5.27
C GLN A 181 22.26 2.53 5.06
N GLY A 182 22.35 1.50 5.90
CA GLY A 182 23.44 0.52 5.85
C GLY A 182 24.79 1.01 6.41
N LYS A 183 24.90 2.26 6.88
CA LYS A 183 26.09 2.79 7.55
C LYS A 183 25.96 2.59 9.06
N ILE A 184 26.95 1.96 9.68
CA ILE A 184 27.02 1.84 11.14
C ILE A 184 27.47 3.18 11.70
N LYS A 185 26.63 3.82 12.52
CA LYS A 185 26.89 5.12 13.16
C LYS A 185 27.40 4.99 14.59
N TYR A 186 27.08 3.87 15.23
CA TYR A 186 27.54 3.53 16.57
C TYR A 186 27.36 2.03 16.78
N ASN A 187 28.35 1.36 17.38
CA ASN A 187 28.26 -0.02 17.78
C ASN A 187 28.96 -0.23 19.12
N ILE A 188 28.24 -0.82 20.09
CA ILE A 188 28.79 -1.08 21.43
C ILE A 188 29.94 -2.09 21.41
N ALA A 189 30.05 -2.93 20.38
CA ALA A 189 31.16 -3.86 20.25
C ALA A 189 32.51 -3.14 20.10
N ASP A 190 32.51 -1.93 19.53
CA ASP A 190 33.71 -1.11 19.33
C ASP A 190 34.37 -0.70 20.66
N LYS A 191 33.68 -0.89 21.81
CA LYS A 191 34.25 -0.68 23.15
C LYS A 191 34.94 -1.90 23.75
N TYR A 192 34.79 -3.06 23.12
CA TYR A 192 35.30 -4.34 23.59
C TYR A 192 36.29 -4.96 22.59
N HIS A 193 36.77 -4.14 21.66
CA HIS A 193 37.78 -4.46 20.66
C HIS A 193 39.14 -3.90 21.10
#